data_AF-A0A9X3EL54-F1
#
_entry.id   AF-A0A9X3EL54-F1
#
_cell.length_a   1.000
_cell.length_b   1.000
_cell.length_c   1.000
_cell.angle_alpha   90.00
_cell.angle_beta   90.00
_cell.angle_gamma   90.00
#
_symmetry.space_group_name_H-M   'P 1'
#
loop_
_entity.id
_entity.type
_entity.pdbx_description
1 polymer ?
#
loop_
_entity_poly.entity_id
_entity_poly.type
_entity_poly.pdbx_seq_one_letter_code
_entity_poly.pdbx_strand_id
1 'polypeptide(L)'
;MTPETNRRMAGGALAVSAFSIALALFAYWRAGGKQDAETAHAEIRATVDSLREKQTELVEHTRGSLDAAFQNSRDRLTRVRELLRIEKDRAEAELKHQLDRAEGDVNRLVASVELEARKIRDSTIGSAEQAERALSQRVRTIEGRVALLRAKYKARRAEVLADGQEYEEALRALVEATDLLDQAQERLPRQYDPTVGALRVAMHEALASVQSRAVDSRERLDEVLRQTNSLVRTLESDEATAAGSVAPPPGHPAS
;
A
#
# COMPACT_ATOMS: atom_id res chain seq x y z
N MET A 1 29.31 70.80 6.01
CA MET A 1 27.89 70.37 5.96
C MET A 1 27.68 69.38 7.09
N THR A 2 26.97 69.80 8.14
CA THR A 2 26.90 69.09 9.42
C THR A 2 25.77 68.04 9.43
N PRO A 3 25.96 66.89 10.10
CA PRO A 3 24.99 65.78 10.14
C PRO A 3 23.66 66.10 10.86
N GLU A 4 23.52 67.29 11.45
CA GLU A 4 22.31 67.68 12.17
C GLU A 4 21.17 68.20 11.27
N THR A 5 21.46 68.71 10.07
CA THR A 5 20.41 69.18 9.14
C THR A 5 19.69 68.03 8.45
N ASN A 6 20.35 66.90 8.19
CA ASN A 6 19.73 65.71 7.59
C ASN A 6 18.73 65.01 8.53
N ARG A 7 18.96 65.05 9.85
CA ARG A 7 18.07 64.42 10.85
C ARG A 7 16.74 65.18 11.00
N ARG A 8 16.76 66.51 10.85
CA ARG A 8 15.54 67.35 10.88
C ARG A 8 14.72 67.28 9.59
N MET A 9 15.37 67.16 8.42
CA MET A 9 14.65 66.95 7.15
C MET A 9 14.03 65.56 7.02
N ALA A 10 14.70 64.50 7.48
CA ALA A 10 14.16 63.14 7.46
C ALA A 10 12.97 62.96 8.42
N GLY A 11 13.00 63.60 9.60
CA GLY A 11 11.89 63.58 10.55
C GLY A 11 10.64 64.33 10.04
N GLY A 12 10.84 65.45 9.32
CA GLY A 12 9.75 66.18 8.67
C GLY A 12 9.09 65.40 7.53
N ALA A 13 9.88 64.72 6.69
CA ALA A 13 9.36 63.91 5.59
C ALA A 13 8.55 62.69 6.08
N LEU A 14 8.99 62.04 7.16
CA LEU A 14 8.26 60.94 7.80
C LEU A 14 6.97 61.40 8.49
N ALA A 15 6.97 62.59 9.09
CA ALA A 15 5.77 63.15 9.68
C ALA A 15 4.72 63.52 8.62
N VAL A 16 5.15 64.09 7.50
CA VAL A 16 4.26 64.43 6.38
C VAL A 16 3.72 63.17 5.69
N SER A 17 4.53 62.13 5.47
CA SER A 17 4.03 60.88 4.89
C SER A 17 3.05 60.15 5.81
N ALA A 18 3.33 60.10 7.12
CA ALA A 18 2.42 59.53 8.11
C ALA A 18 1.09 60.30 8.16
N PHE A 19 1.14 61.64 8.09
CA PHE A 19 -0.06 62.47 8.09
C PHE A 19 -0.86 62.34 6.79
N SER A 20 -0.20 62.24 5.64
CA SER A 20 -0.86 61.98 4.35
C SER A 20 -1.49 60.59 4.28
N ILE A 21 -0.85 59.56 4.86
CA ILE A 21 -1.43 58.22 4.98
C ILE A 21 -2.64 58.24 5.92
N ALA A 22 -2.54 58.92 7.06
CA ALA A 22 -3.66 59.07 7.99
C ALA A 22 -4.85 59.82 7.35
N LEU A 23 -4.59 60.88 6.58
CA LEU A 23 -5.61 61.62 5.83
C LEU A 23 -6.21 60.78 4.69
N ALA A 24 -5.42 59.99 3.98
CA ALA A 24 -5.90 59.07 2.95
C ALA A 24 -6.80 57.98 3.54
N LEU A 25 -6.40 57.40 4.68
CA LEU A 25 -7.21 56.43 5.42
C LEU A 25 -8.51 57.04 5.95
N PHE A 26 -8.46 58.28 6.46
CA PHE A 26 -9.64 59.00 6.95
C PHE A 26 -10.59 59.42 5.81
N ALA A 27 -10.04 59.86 4.67
CA ALA A 27 -10.82 60.20 3.48
C ALA A 27 -11.46 58.95 2.87
N TYR A 28 -10.74 57.83 2.80
CA TYR A 28 -11.27 56.52 2.39
C TYR A 28 -12.41 56.07 3.31
N TRP A 29 -12.22 56.20 4.63
CA TRP A 29 -13.26 55.86 5.61
C TRP A 29 -14.50 56.76 5.52
N ARG A 30 -14.32 58.07 5.27
CA ARG A 30 -15.42 59.05 5.11
C ARG A 30 -16.12 58.96 3.75
N ALA A 31 -15.44 58.48 2.70
CA ALA A 31 -15.98 58.33 1.35
C ALA A 31 -16.81 57.04 1.14
N GLY A 32 -17.01 56.23 2.18
CA GLY A 32 -17.75 54.97 2.08
C GLY A 32 -16.90 53.71 2.29
N GLY A 33 -15.60 53.84 2.60
CA GLY A 33 -14.71 52.70 2.85
C GLY A 33 -15.14 51.80 4.02
N LYS A 34 -16.06 52.25 4.88
CA LYS A 34 -16.73 51.38 5.87
C LYS A 34 -17.65 50.35 5.20
N GLN A 35 -18.39 50.74 4.16
CA GLN A 35 -19.19 49.81 3.36
C GLN A 35 -18.29 48.87 2.55
N ASP A 36 -17.19 49.37 1.97
CA ASP A 36 -16.22 48.52 1.25
C ASP A 36 -15.49 47.53 2.17
N ALA A 37 -15.17 47.94 3.40
CA ALA A 37 -14.60 47.05 4.40
C ALA A 37 -15.63 46.02 4.89
N GLU A 38 -16.89 46.41 5.06
CA GLU A 38 -17.98 45.50 5.44
C GLU A 38 -18.30 44.50 4.32
N THR A 39 -18.30 44.91 3.04
CA THR A 39 -18.46 44.02 1.90
C THR A 39 -17.25 43.12 1.71
N ALA A 40 -16.01 43.63 1.83
CA ALA A 40 -14.81 42.81 1.80
C ALA A 40 -14.79 41.80 2.97
N HIS A 41 -15.21 42.19 4.17
CA HIS A 41 -15.34 41.26 5.30
C HIS A 41 -16.43 40.22 5.06
N ALA A 42 -17.56 40.59 4.46
CA ALA A 42 -18.62 39.66 4.09
C ALA A 42 -18.16 38.68 3.00
N GLU A 43 -17.42 39.14 2.00
CA GLU A 43 -16.87 38.34 0.91
C GLU A 43 -15.75 37.39 1.41
N ILE A 44 -14.88 37.87 2.30
CA ILE A 44 -13.88 37.04 2.98
C ILE A 44 -14.55 35.98 3.85
N ARG A 45 -15.63 36.31 4.57
CA ARG A 45 -16.38 35.31 5.34
C ARG A 45 -17.04 34.28 4.43
N ALA A 46 -17.72 34.72 3.37
CA ALA A 46 -18.36 33.81 2.42
C ALA A 46 -17.36 32.88 1.74
N THR A 47 -16.17 33.39 1.38
CA THR A 47 -15.11 32.56 0.81
C THR A 47 -14.53 31.59 1.83
N VAL A 48 -14.26 32.02 3.07
CA VAL A 48 -13.82 31.12 4.17
C VAL A 48 -14.86 30.03 4.45
N ASP A 49 -16.14 30.37 4.50
CA ASP A 49 -17.20 29.40 4.75
C ASP A 49 -17.34 28.41 3.59
N SER A 50 -17.23 28.88 2.34
CA SER A 50 -17.20 28.00 1.16
C SER A 50 -15.97 27.06 1.14
N LEU A 51 -14.82 27.52 1.64
CA LEU A 51 -13.62 26.71 1.75
C LEU A 51 -13.76 25.67 2.87
N ARG A 52 -14.40 26.02 3.99
CA ARG A 52 -14.71 25.07 5.07
C ARG A 52 -15.69 24.00 4.62
N GLU A 53 -16.71 24.37 3.85
CA GLU A 53 -17.66 23.43 3.27
C GLU A 53 -16.96 22.45 2.33
N LYS A 54 -16.18 22.96 1.37
CA LYS A 54 -15.37 22.11 0.46
C LYS A 54 -14.37 21.24 1.20
N GLN A 55 -13.74 21.76 2.25
CA GLN A 55 -12.82 20.98 3.07
C GLN A 55 -13.56 19.85 3.80
N THR A 56 -14.77 20.11 4.31
CA THR A 56 -15.60 19.11 4.98
C THR A 56 -16.03 18.02 4.00
N GLU A 57 -16.51 18.40 2.82
CA GLU A 57 -16.89 17.47 1.75
C GLU A 57 -15.70 16.59 1.32
N LEU A 58 -14.52 17.18 1.11
CA LEU A 58 -13.30 16.42 0.79
C LEU A 58 -12.92 15.44 1.91
N VAL A 59 -13.00 15.87 3.17
CA VAL A 59 -12.71 15.02 4.33
C VAL A 59 -13.70 13.85 4.39
N GLU A 60 -14.98 14.09 4.19
CA GLU A 60 -16.02 13.05 4.21
C GLU A 60 -15.87 12.07 3.06
N HIS A 61 -15.67 12.57 1.84
CA HIS A 61 -15.45 11.73 0.66
C HIS A 61 -14.20 10.85 0.82
N THR A 62 -13.08 11.43 1.27
CA THR A 62 -11.84 10.66 1.46
C THR A 62 -11.97 9.65 2.60
N ARG A 63 -12.67 9.98 3.69
CA ARG A 63 -12.98 9.01 4.75
C ARG A 63 -13.80 7.84 4.23
N GLY A 64 -14.85 8.09 3.46
CA GLY A 64 -15.66 7.03 2.86
C GLY A 64 -14.85 6.14 1.91
N SER A 65 -13.96 6.74 1.12
CA SER A 65 -13.06 5.99 0.23
C SER A 65 -12.07 5.10 0.99
N LEU A 66 -11.47 5.63 2.07
CA LEU A 66 -10.54 4.88 2.93
C LEU A 66 -11.24 3.72 3.63
N ASP A 67 -12.44 3.92 4.17
CA ASP A 67 -13.22 2.85 4.80
C ASP A 67 -13.53 1.73 3.81
N ALA A 68 -13.90 2.07 2.57
CA ALA A 68 -14.10 1.08 1.51
C ALA A 68 -12.82 0.31 1.15
N ALA A 69 -11.67 0.99 1.11
CA ALA A 69 -10.37 0.36 0.86
C ALA A 69 -9.97 -0.63 1.97
N PHE A 70 -10.23 -0.28 3.24
CA PHE A 70 -10.00 -1.17 4.37
C PHE A 70 -10.93 -2.38 4.35
N GLN A 71 -12.21 -2.20 4.04
CA GLN A 71 -13.14 -3.33 3.91
C GLN A 71 -12.72 -4.29 2.78
N ASN A 72 -12.34 -3.76 1.62
CA ASN A 72 -11.81 -4.59 0.53
C ASN A 72 -10.56 -5.37 0.97
N SER A 73 -9.66 -4.73 1.72
CA SER A 73 -8.48 -5.41 2.28
C SER A 73 -8.86 -6.55 3.24
N ARG A 74 -9.87 -6.36 4.10
CA ARG A 74 -10.38 -7.40 5.01
C ARG A 74 -11.01 -8.57 4.26
N ASP A 75 -11.82 -8.30 3.24
CA ASP A 75 -12.46 -9.32 2.42
C ASP A 75 -11.42 -10.17 1.68
N ARG A 76 -10.39 -9.51 1.13
CA ARG A 76 -9.26 -10.18 0.47
C ARG A 76 -8.52 -11.11 1.43
N LEU A 77 -8.16 -10.61 2.62
CA LEU A 77 -7.47 -11.42 3.63
C LEU A 77 -8.33 -12.59 4.12
N THR A 78 -9.65 -12.38 4.23
CA THR A 78 -10.59 -13.46 4.59
C THR A 78 -10.63 -14.56 3.53
N ARG A 79 -10.67 -14.19 2.24
CA ARG A 79 -10.56 -15.15 1.13
C ARG A 79 -9.22 -15.90 1.14
N VAL A 80 -8.11 -15.20 1.36
CA VAL A 80 -6.78 -15.80 1.46
C VAL A 80 -6.70 -16.81 2.60
N ARG A 81 -7.26 -16.47 3.76
CA ARG A 81 -7.32 -17.38 4.92
C ARG A 81 -8.09 -18.65 4.59
N GLU A 82 -9.24 -18.54 3.92
CA GLU A 82 -10.03 -19.71 3.52
C GLU A 82 -9.29 -20.59 2.51
N LEU A 83 -8.59 -19.99 1.54
CA LEU A 83 -7.74 -20.73 0.60
C LEU A 83 -6.62 -21.46 1.33
N LEU A 84 -5.94 -20.81 2.29
CA LEU A 84 -4.90 -21.44 3.10
C LEU A 84 -5.45 -22.63 3.91
N ARG A 85 -6.65 -22.50 4.49
CA ARG A 85 -7.31 -23.57 5.24
C ARG A 85 -7.52 -24.81 4.37
N ILE A 86 -8.08 -24.63 3.17
CA ILE A 86 -8.35 -25.73 2.22
C ILE A 86 -7.05 -26.45 1.82
N GLU A 87 -5.97 -25.70 1.59
CA GLU A 87 -4.71 -26.27 1.13
C GLU A 87 -3.93 -26.95 2.27
N LYS A 88 -4.05 -26.46 3.51
CA LYS A 88 -3.47 -27.11 4.70
C LYS A 88 -4.02 -28.49 4.95
N ASP A 89 -5.33 -28.67 4.76
CA ASP A 89 -6.00 -29.95 4.94
C ASP A 89 -5.48 -31.02 3.96
N ARG A 90 -4.80 -30.60 2.88
CA ARG A 90 -4.32 -31.45 1.78
C ARG A 90 -2.80 -31.49 1.64
N ALA A 91 -2.08 -30.72 2.45
CA ALA A 91 -0.63 -30.54 2.34
C ALA A 91 0.16 -31.56 3.16
N GLU A 92 1.29 -32.00 2.61
CA GLU A 92 2.32 -32.75 3.35
C GLU A 92 2.96 -31.89 4.46
N ALA A 93 3.59 -32.53 5.44
CA ALA A 93 4.04 -31.88 6.68
C ALA A 93 4.93 -30.63 6.47
N GLU A 94 5.89 -30.67 5.53
CA GLU A 94 6.77 -29.53 5.26
C GLU A 94 5.99 -28.33 4.70
N LEU A 95 5.12 -28.57 3.71
CA LEU A 95 4.30 -27.51 3.13
C LEU A 95 3.26 -27.01 4.13
N LYS A 96 2.71 -27.88 4.97
CA LYS A 96 1.80 -27.53 6.05
C LYS A 96 2.42 -26.50 6.99
N HIS A 97 3.69 -26.68 7.39
CA HIS A 97 4.41 -25.68 8.19
C HIS A 97 4.57 -24.33 7.46
N GLN A 98 4.80 -24.32 6.15
CA GLN A 98 4.88 -23.07 5.39
C GLN A 98 3.51 -22.38 5.30
N LEU A 99 2.44 -23.14 5.09
CA LEU A 99 1.06 -22.64 5.10
C LEU A 99 0.64 -22.17 6.50
N ASP A 100 1.12 -22.80 7.58
CA ASP A 100 0.91 -22.37 8.97
C ASP A 100 1.51 -21.00 9.23
N ARG A 101 2.76 -20.80 8.80
CA ARG A 101 3.42 -19.49 8.89
C ARG A 101 2.66 -18.44 8.06
N ALA A 102 2.25 -18.80 6.84
CA ALA A 102 1.48 -17.89 5.99
C ALA A 102 0.14 -17.49 6.60
N GLU A 103 -0.59 -18.41 7.25
CA GLU A 103 -1.82 -18.08 7.97
C GLU A 103 -1.55 -17.17 9.17
N GLY A 104 -0.47 -17.43 9.92
CA GLY A 104 -0.03 -16.56 11.01
C GLY A 104 0.21 -15.12 10.53
N ASP A 105 0.84 -14.96 9.36
CA ASP A 105 1.11 -13.65 8.76
C ASP A 105 -0.16 -12.95 8.29
N VAL A 106 -1.09 -13.68 7.67
CA VAL A 106 -2.42 -13.17 7.30
C VAL A 106 -3.15 -12.66 8.54
N ASN A 107 -3.18 -13.44 9.62
CA ASN A 107 -3.85 -13.06 10.87
C ASN A 107 -3.22 -11.81 11.50
N ARG A 108 -1.88 -11.72 11.49
CA ARG A 108 -1.16 -10.51 11.93
C ARG A 108 -1.50 -9.30 11.06
N LEU A 109 -1.60 -9.49 9.73
CA LEU A 109 -1.96 -8.40 8.83
C LEU A 109 -3.42 -7.96 9.03
N VAL A 110 -4.36 -8.88 9.24
CA VAL A 110 -5.76 -8.56 9.58
C VAL A 110 -5.82 -7.68 10.83
N ALA A 111 -5.12 -8.06 11.90
CA ALA A 111 -5.06 -7.25 13.12
C ALA A 111 -4.45 -5.86 12.85
N SER A 112 -3.42 -5.78 12.00
CA SER A 112 -2.84 -4.51 11.56
C SER A 112 -3.82 -3.66 10.75
N VAL A 113 -4.61 -4.26 9.85
CA VAL A 113 -5.66 -3.55 9.08
C VAL A 113 -6.65 -2.89 10.04
N GLU A 114 -7.14 -3.67 11.01
CA GLU A 114 -8.13 -3.18 11.97
C GLU A 114 -7.57 -2.08 12.88
N LEU A 115 -6.31 -2.19 13.28
CA LEU A 115 -5.65 -1.18 14.08
C LEU A 115 -5.43 0.12 13.31
N GLU A 116 -4.92 0.05 12.08
CA GLU A 116 -4.66 1.23 11.25
C GLU A 116 -5.96 1.91 10.83
N ALA A 117 -7.01 1.16 10.48
CA ALA A 117 -8.34 1.72 10.21
C ALA A 117 -8.89 2.53 11.41
N ARG A 118 -8.65 2.08 12.65
CA ARG A 118 -9.03 2.85 13.85
C ARG A 118 -8.21 4.12 14.02
N LYS A 119 -6.89 4.06 13.84
CA LYS A 119 -5.99 5.22 13.99
C LYS A 119 -6.28 6.30 12.95
N ILE A 120 -6.68 5.91 11.75
CA ILE A 120 -6.88 6.82 10.63
C ILE A 120 -8.04 7.78 10.85
N ARG A 121 -9.05 7.36 11.64
CA ARG A 121 -10.20 8.19 12.00
C ARG A 121 -9.80 9.54 12.60
N ASP A 122 -8.69 9.55 13.33
CA ASP A 122 -8.15 10.71 14.06
C ASP A 122 -6.88 11.29 13.39
N SER A 123 -6.49 10.80 12.21
CA SER A 123 -5.26 11.21 11.51
C SER A 123 -5.51 12.22 10.39
N THR A 124 -4.43 12.84 9.87
CA THR A 124 -4.52 13.66 8.66
C THR A 124 -4.77 12.80 7.41
N ILE A 125 -5.46 13.35 6.40
CA ILE A 125 -5.74 12.65 5.14
C ILE A 125 -4.46 12.07 4.51
N GLY A 126 -3.37 12.83 4.47
CA GLY A 126 -2.12 12.38 3.86
C GLY A 126 -1.50 11.18 4.58
N SER A 127 -1.54 11.16 5.92
CA SER A 127 -1.09 10.02 6.72
C SER A 127 -1.96 8.79 6.47
N ALA A 128 -3.27 8.98 6.35
CA ALA A 128 -4.22 7.91 6.08
C ALA A 128 -4.02 7.24 4.72
N GLU A 129 -3.84 8.04 3.66
CA GLU A 129 -3.56 7.54 2.31
C GLU A 129 -2.21 6.82 2.22
N GLN A 130 -1.21 7.24 3.00
CA GLN A 130 0.08 6.56 3.04
C GLN A 130 -0.03 5.20 3.75
N ALA A 131 -0.75 5.16 4.87
CA ALA A 131 -1.02 3.93 5.61
C ALA A 131 -1.84 2.94 4.76
N GLU A 132 -2.88 3.41 4.06
CA GLU A 132 -3.67 2.61 3.12
C GLU A 132 -2.78 2.00 2.03
N ARG A 133 -1.94 2.81 1.35
CA ARG A 133 -1.07 2.31 0.29
C ARG A 133 -0.09 1.26 0.79
N ALA A 134 0.54 1.49 1.95
CA ALA A 134 1.45 0.54 2.56
C ALA A 134 0.74 -0.77 2.92
N LEU A 135 -0.47 -0.69 3.46
CA LEU A 135 -1.28 -1.85 3.81
C LEU A 135 -1.73 -2.62 2.58
N SER A 136 -2.26 -1.94 1.56
CA SER A 136 -2.66 -2.50 0.28
C SER A 136 -1.50 -3.24 -0.40
N GLN A 137 -0.29 -2.69 -0.33
CA GLN A 137 0.91 -3.35 -0.85
C GLN A 137 1.24 -4.64 -0.08
N ARG A 138 1.12 -4.62 1.25
CA ARG A 138 1.34 -5.82 2.09
C ARG A 138 0.30 -6.90 1.82
N VAL A 139 -0.98 -6.53 1.68
CA VAL A 139 -2.06 -7.48 1.33
C VAL A 139 -1.77 -8.14 0.00
N ARG A 140 -1.37 -7.36 -1.02
CA ARG A 140 -0.99 -7.89 -2.33
C ARG A 140 0.20 -8.84 -2.25
N THR A 141 1.23 -8.49 -1.48
CA THR A 141 2.43 -9.34 -1.34
C THR A 141 2.07 -10.68 -0.67
N ILE A 142 1.26 -10.66 0.39
CA ILE A 142 0.79 -11.88 1.05
C ILE A 142 -0.05 -12.74 0.11
N GLU A 143 -0.98 -12.15 -0.64
CA GLU A 143 -1.76 -12.89 -1.65
C GLU A 143 -0.86 -13.56 -2.70
N GLY A 144 0.13 -12.84 -3.21
CA GLY A 144 1.09 -13.38 -4.16
C GLY A 144 1.88 -14.55 -3.58
N ARG A 145 2.35 -14.41 -2.33
CA ARG A 145 3.06 -15.47 -1.62
C ARG A 145 2.18 -16.71 -1.39
N VAL A 146 0.91 -16.53 -1.04
CA VAL A 146 -0.04 -17.65 -0.91
C VAL A 146 -0.28 -18.33 -2.26
N ALA A 147 -0.41 -17.58 -3.35
CA ALA A 147 -0.51 -18.15 -4.68
C ALA A 147 0.75 -18.98 -5.04
N LEU A 148 1.96 -18.50 -4.71
CA LEU A 148 3.20 -19.27 -4.88
C LEU A 148 3.23 -20.56 -4.05
N LEU A 149 2.80 -20.52 -2.79
CA LEU A 149 2.72 -21.72 -1.94
C LEU A 149 1.75 -22.76 -2.51
N ARG A 150 0.64 -22.30 -3.09
CA ARG A 150 -0.32 -23.18 -3.79
C ARG A 150 0.26 -23.72 -5.10
N ALA A 151 0.98 -22.90 -5.87
CA ALA A 151 1.69 -23.36 -7.05
C ALA A 151 2.72 -24.46 -6.69
N LYS A 152 3.48 -24.25 -5.60
CA LYS A 152 4.41 -25.25 -5.05
C LYS A 152 3.71 -26.57 -4.70
N TYR A 153 2.56 -26.50 -4.01
CA TYR A 153 1.76 -27.69 -3.69
C TYR A 153 1.40 -28.48 -4.95
N LYS A 154 0.92 -27.78 -5.98
CA LYS A 154 0.49 -28.38 -7.24
C LYS A 154 1.66 -28.98 -8.01
N ALA A 155 2.81 -28.31 -8.06
CA ALA A 155 4.04 -28.83 -8.65
C ALA A 155 4.52 -30.11 -7.94
N ARG A 156 4.50 -30.12 -6.60
CA ARG A 156 4.85 -31.32 -5.80
C ARG A 156 3.89 -32.48 -6.05
N ARG A 157 2.59 -32.18 -6.12
CA ARG A 157 1.59 -33.20 -6.47
C ARG A 157 1.83 -33.76 -7.86
N ALA A 158 2.19 -32.91 -8.83
CA ALA A 158 2.51 -33.35 -10.18
C ALA A 158 3.73 -34.28 -10.22
N GLU A 159 4.76 -34.01 -9.41
CA GLU A 159 5.93 -34.88 -9.26
C GLU A 159 5.53 -36.28 -8.78
N VAL A 160 4.74 -36.36 -7.70
CA VAL A 160 4.27 -37.65 -7.16
C VAL A 160 3.43 -38.42 -8.19
N LEU A 161 2.55 -37.72 -8.92
CA LEU A 161 1.73 -38.32 -9.96
C LEU A 161 2.57 -38.79 -11.16
N ALA A 162 3.57 -38.01 -11.57
CA ALA A 162 4.47 -38.38 -12.66
C ALA A 162 5.32 -39.60 -12.29
N ASP A 163 5.83 -39.68 -11.05
CA ASP A 163 6.53 -40.84 -10.51
C ASP A 163 5.63 -42.08 -10.47
N GLY A 164 4.34 -41.90 -10.18
CA GLY A 164 3.29 -42.93 -10.26
C GLY A 164 2.84 -43.28 -11.68
N GLN A 165 3.42 -42.66 -12.71
CA GLN A 165 3.03 -42.78 -14.12
C GLN A 165 1.61 -42.29 -14.45
N GLU A 166 1.01 -41.49 -13.57
CA GLU A 166 -0.29 -40.84 -13.73
C GLU A 166 -0.14 -39.51 -14.49
N TYR A 167 0.44 -39.57 -15.69
CA TYR A 167 0.90 -38.38 -16.42
C TYR A 167 -0.20 -37.37 -16.77
N GLU A 168 -1.42 -37.82 -17.06
CA GLU A 168 -2.53 -36.91 -17.36
C GLU A 168 -2.90 -36.04 -16.15
N GLU A 169 -2.90 -36.63 -14.96
CA GLU A 169 -3.18 -35.91 -13.71
C GLU A 169 -2.01 -35.00 -13.32
N ALA A 170 -0.77 -35.46 -13.56
CA ALA A 170 0.42 -34.65 -13.36
C ALA A 170 0.41 -33.39 -14.24
N LEU A 171 0.03 -33.52 -15.52
CA LEU A 171 -0.12 -32.39 -16.44
C LEU A 171 -1.18 -31.41 -15.97
N ARG A 172 -2.36 -31.90 -15.52
CA ARG A 172 -3.41 -31.03 -14.99
C ARG A 172 -2.92 -30.25 -13.77
N ALA A 173 -2.20 -30.92 -12.86
CA ALA A 173 -1.62 -30.26 -11.70
C ALA A 173 -0.58 -29.19 -12.09
N LEU A 174 0.23 -29.40 -13.13
CA LEU A 174 1.20 -28.39 -13.61
C LEU A 174 0.54 -27.20 -14.30
N VAL A 175 -0.55 -27.41 -15.03
CA VAL A 175 -1.35 -26.31 -15.58
C VAL A 175 -1.90 -25.45 -14.45
N GLU A 176 -2.54 -26.08 -13.45
CA GLU A 176 -3.03 -25.36 -12.27
C GLU A 176 -1.91 -24.63 -11.51
N ALA A 177 -0.72 -25.22 -11.42
CA ALA A 177 0.45 -24.57 -10.83
C ALA A 177 0.86 -23.31 -11.61
N THR A 178 0.83 -23.38 -12.94
CA THR A 178 1.17 -22.26 -13.84
C THR A 178 0.15 -21.12 -13.70
N ASP A 179 -1.14 -21.42 -13.66
CA ASP A 179 -2.19 -20.41 -13.45
C ASP A 179 -2.01 -19.69 -12.10
N LEU A 180 -1.59 -20.41 -11.07
CA LEU A 180 -1.29 -19.83 -9.75
C LEU A 180 -0.02 -18.98 -9.77
N LEU A 181 0.97 -19.29 -10.60
CA LEU A 181 2.15 -18.43 -10.81
C LEU A 181 1.75 -17.11 -11.47
N ASP A 182 0.83 -17.14 -12.44
CA ASP A 182 0.35 -15.93 -13.08
C ASP A 182 -0.44 -15.06 -12.09
N GLN A 183 -1.28 -15.67 -11.26
CA GLN A 183 -1.94 -14.98 -10.14
C GLN A 183 -0.92 -14.38 -9.16
N ALA A 184 0.18 -15.10 -8.86
CA ALA A 184 1.23 -14.56 -8.00
C ALA A 184 1.89 -13.33 -8.64
N GLN A 185 2.22 -13.41 -9.93
CA GLN A 185 2.84 -12.34 -10.70
C GLN A 185 2.01 -11.06 -10.71
N GLU A 186 0.68 -11.17 -10.82
CA GLU A 186 -0.22 -10.01 -10.78
C GLU A 186 -0.24 -9.29 -9.42
N ARG A 187 0.15 -9.98 -8.35
CA ARG A 187 0.06 -9.46 -6.97
C ARG A 187 1.40 -9.05 -6.41
N LEU A 188 2.49 -9.65 -6.88
CA LEU A 188 3.83 -9.33 -6.39
C LEU A 188 4.34 -7.99 -6.95
N PRO A 189 5.19 -7.26 -6.21
CA PRO A 189 5.89 -6.10 -6.74
C PRO A 189 6.75 -6.44 -7.96
N ARG A 190 6.88 -5.48 -8.88
CA ARG A 190 7.64 -5.63 -10.13
C ARG A 190 9.09 -6.06 -9.97
N GLN A 191 9.70 -5.80 -8.81
CA GLN A 191 11.06 -6.23 -8.52
C GLN A 191 11.23 -7.76 -8.56
N TYR A 192 10.15 -8.53 -8.42
CA TYR A 192 10.17 -9.99 -8.49
C TYR A 192 9.86 -10.53 -9.89
N ASP A 193 9.51 -9.69 -10.86
CA ASP A 193 9.19 -10.09 -12.23
C ASP A 193 10.26 -11.00 -12.87
N PRO A 194 11.57 -10.74 -12.71
CA PRO A 194 12.60 -11.62 -13.28
C PRO A 194 12.59 -13.01 -12.65
N THR A 195 12.39 -13.11 -11.34
CA THR A 195 12.39 -14.38 -10.61
C THR A 195 11.16 -15.21 -10.92
N VAL A 196 9.99 -14.59 -10.96
CA VAL A 196 8.74 -15.26 -11.35
C VAL A 196 8.77 -15.64 -12.82
N GLY A 197 9.37 -14.81 -13.68
CA GLY A 197 9.61 -15.12 -15.09
C GLY A 197 10.47 -16.37 -15.27
N ALA A 198 11.56 -16.49 -14.52
CA ALA A 198 12.40 -17.70 -14.52
C ALA A 198 11.63 -18.95 -14.06
N LEU A 199 10.84 -18.81 -13.00
CA LEU A 199 10.01 -19.89 -12.47
C LEU A 199 8.93 -20.33 -13.47
N ARG A 200 8.34 -19.38 -14.21
CA ARG A 200 7.39 -19.68 -15.29
C ARG A 200 8.07 -20.50 -16.39
N VAL A 201 9.27 -20.12 -16.82
CA VAL A 201 10.03 -20.89 -17.82
C VAL A 201 10.29 -22.31 -17.30
N ALA A 202 10.77 -22.46 -16.07
CA ALA A 202 11.01 -23.77 -15.46
C ALA A 202 9.72 -24.62 -15.38
N MET A 203 8.57 -24.01 -15.05
CA MET A 203 7.28 -24.71 -15.00
C MET A 203 6.83 -25.19 -16.39
N HIS A 204 7.06 -24.40 -17.44
CA HIS A 204 6.78 -24.81 -18.82
C HIS A 204 7.69 -25.94 -19.29
N GLU A 205 8.98 -25.90 -18.91
CA GLU A 205 9.92 -26.99 -19.19
C GLU A 205 9.51 -28.28 -18.48
N ALA A 206 9.09 -28.21 -17.22
CA ALA A 206 8.56 -29.35 -16.47
C ALA A 206 7.29 -29.92 -17.14
N LEU A 207 6.37 -29.05 -17.57
CA LEU A 207 5.16 -29.45 -18.29
C LEU A 207 5.50 -30.18 -19.60
N ALA A 208 6.42 -29.65 -20.40
CA ALA A 208 6.88 -30.29 -21.63
C ALA A 208 7.58 -31.64 -21.36
N SER A 209 8.34 -31.73 -20.25
CA SER A 209 9.02 -32.96 -19.84
C SER A 209 8.03 -34.05 -19.41
N VAL A 210 7.00 -33.71 -18.63
CA VAL A 210 5.93 -34.65 -18.25
C VAL A 210 5.13 -35.07 -19.48
N GLN A 211 4.82 -34.13 -20.39
CA GLN A 211 4.09 -34.42 -21.62
C GLN A 211 4.82 -35.40 -22.54
N SER A 212 6.15 -35.27 -22.63
CA SER A 212 7.00 -36.18 -23.41
C SER A 212 7.35 -37.48 -22.67
N ARG A 213 6.87 -37.65 -21.42
CA ARG A 213 7.22 -38.77 -20.53
C ARG A 213 8.74 -38.93 -20.37
N ALA A 214 9.46 -37.81 -20.42
CA ALA A 214 10.91 -37.81 -20.29
C ALA A 214 11.33 -38.19 -18.87
N VAL A 215 12.41 -38.95 -18.78
CA VAL A 215 13.03 -39.40 -17.51
C VAL A 215 13.45 -38.20 -16.64
N ASP A 216 13.74 -37.07 -17.27
CA ASP A 216 14.22 -35.86 -16.61
C ASP A 216 13.10 -35.00 -15.99
N SER A 217 11.84 -35.42 -16.08
CA SER A 217 10.69 -34.68 -15.54
C SER A 217 10.83 -34.41 -14.04
N ARG A 218 11.38 -35.36 -13.31
CA ARG A 218 11.68 -35.21 -11.88
C ARG A 218 12.69 -34.10 -11.60
N GLU A 219 13.80 -34.07 -12.33
CA GLU A 219 14.84 -33.04 -12.15
C GLU A 219 14.28 -31.63 -12.42
N ARG A 220 13.43 -31.48 -13.44
CA ARG A 220 12.77 -30.20 -13.76
C ARG A 220 11.79 -29.77 -12.67
N LEU A 221 11.01 -30.71 -12.11
CA LEU A 221 10.08 -30.43 -11.02
C LEU A 221 10.81 -30.07 -9.73
N ASP A 222 11.91 -30.76 -9.41
CA ASP A 222 12.77 -30.43 -8.27
C ASP A 222 13.33 -29.00 -8.39
N GLU A 223 13.76 -28.60 -9.58
CA GLU A 223 14.24 -27.24 -9.82
C GLU A 223 13.14 -26.18 -9.61
N VAL A 224 11.93 -26.43 -10.13
CA VAL A 224 10.75 -25.58 -9.90
C VAL A 224 10.46 -25.43 -8.40
N LEU A 225 10.47 -26.53 -7.65
CA LEU A 225 10.22 -26.53 -6.21
C LEU A 225 11.30 -25.76 -5.44
N ARG A 226 12.57 -25.92 -5.83
CA ARG A 226 13.72 -25.21 -5.23
C ARG A 226 13.65 -23.70 -5.48
N GLN A 227 13.36 -23.29 -6.71
CA GLN A 227 13.21 -21.88 -7.08
C GLN A 227 12.02 -21.24 -6.36
N THR A 228 10.88 -21.93 -6.33
CA THR A 228 9.69 -21.46 -5.60
C THR A 228 9.98 -21.28 -4.11
N ASN A 229 10.68 -22.24 -3.50
CA ASN A 229 11.11 -22.14 -2.10
C ASN A 229 12.02 -20.94 -1.84
N SER A 230 12.98 -20.67 -2.73
CA SER A 230 13.86 -19.52 -2.61
C SER A 230 13.06 -18.22 -2.66
N LEU A 231 12.15 -18.09 -3.62
CA LEU A 231 11.32 -16.89 -3.76
C LEU A 231 10.39 -16.67 -2.56
N VAL A 232 9.73 -17.73 -2.07
CA VAL A 232 8.89 -17.66 -0.87
C VAL A 232 9.69 -17.18 0.35
N ARG A 233 10.91 -17.69 0.56
CA ARG A 233 11.78 -17.25 1.67
C ARG A 233 12.18 -15.78 1.56
N THR A 234 12.49 -15.30 0.36
CA THR A 234 12.78 -13.87 0.14
C THR A 234 11.57 -13.02 0.49
N LEU A 235 10.38 -13.41 0.03
CA LEU A 235 9.14 -12.69 0.34
C LEU A 235 8.83 -12.70 1.84
N GLU A 236 9.03 -13.83 2.53
CA GLU A 236 8.87 -13.92 3.99
C GLU A 236 9.82 -12.93 4.72
N SER A 237 11.08 -12.84 4.29
CA SER A 237 12.07 -11.94 4.87
C SER A 237 11.74 -10.47 4.63
N ASP A 238 11.33 -10.14 3.41
CA ASP A 238 11.00 -8.76 3.02
C ASP A 238 9.72 -8.28 3.73
N GLU A 239 8.72 -9.15 3.89
CA GLU A 239 7.52 -8.87 4.68
C GLU A 239 7.82 -8.70 6.17
N ALA A 240 8.69 -9.52 6.74
CA ALA A 240 9.10 -9.40 8.14
C ALA A 240 9.82 -8.06 8.39
N THR A 241 10.68 -7.65 7.46
CA THR A 241 11.38 -6.35 7.49
C THR A 241 10.38 -5.19 7.37
N ALA A 242 9.44 -5.27 6.43
CA ALA A 242 8.40 -4.27 6.24
C ALA A 242 7.52 -4.14 7.49
N ALA A 243 7.15 -5.26 8.14
CA ALA A 243 6.37 -5.27 9.37
C ALA A 243 7.13 -4.64 10.56
N GLY A 244 8.46 -4.82 10.64
CA GLY A 244 9.30 -4.22 11.68
C GLY A 244 9.61 -2.74 11.46
N SER A 245 9.53 -2.25 10.21
CA SER A 245 9.82 -0.85 9.84
C SER A 245 8.69 0.14 10.14
N VAL A 246 7.53 -0.33 10.59
CA VAL A 246 6.45 0.52 11.11
C VAL A 246 6.85 1.01 12.51
N ALA A 247 7.85 1.89 12.57
CA ALA A 247 8.24 2.59 13.79
C ALA A 247 7.08 3.48 14.26
N PRO A 248 6.89 3.65 15.58
CA PRO A 248 5.88 4.56 16.11
C PRO A 248 6.14 5.98 15.56
N PRO A 249 5.08 6.77 15.30
CA PRO A 249 5.27 8.15 14.86
C PRO A 249 6.18 8.87 15.86
N PRO A 250 7.09 9.75 15.40
CA PRO A 250 7.93 10.51 16.30
C PRO A 250 7.02 11.24 17.29
N GLY A 251 7.08 10.84 18.55
CA GLY A 251 6.33 11.47 19.61
C GLY A 251 6.66 12.95 19.61
N HIS A 252 5.64 13.81 19.53
CA HIS A 252 5.81 15.22 19.82
C HIS A 252 6.44 15.32 21.21
N PRO A 253 7.59 15.99 21.37
CA PRO A 253 8.10 16.29 22.70
C PRO A 253 7.06 17.17 23.38
N ALA A 254 6.51 16.67 24.49
CA ALA A 254 5.66 17.45 25.38
C ALA A 254 6.44 18.72 25.76
N SER A 255 5.88 19.87 25.40
CA SER A 255 6.29 21.19 25.90
C SER A 255 5.34 21.61 26.99
#